data_AF-A0A8J2LFP1-F1
#
_entry.id   AF-A0A8J2LFP1-F1
#
_cell.length_a   1.000
_cell.length_b   1.000
_cell.length_c   1.000
_cell.angle_alpha   90.00
_cell.angle_beta   90.00
_cell.angle_gamma   90.00
#
_symmetry.space_group_name_H-M   'P 1'
#
loop_
_entity.id
_entity.type
_entity.pdbx_description
1 polymer ?
#
loop_
_entity_poly.entity_id
_entity_poly.type
_entity_poly.pdbx_seq_one_letter_code
_entity_poly.pdbx_strand_id
1 'polypeptide(L)' 'YQFFLQIKKDILQGRLTISNDLAATLGAHAIQSELGDYDPKRHISGYVSEFRFISNQTVELEEQISELHKTMM' A
#
# COMPACT_ATOMS: atom_id res chain seq x y z
N TYR A 1 7.24 3.23 -8.96
CA TYR A 1 8.68 3.18 -8.59
C TYR A 1 9.23 4.49 -7.99
N GLN A 2 9.06 5.67 -8.61
CA GLN A 2 9.57 6.94 -8.04
C GLN A 2 8.94 7.33 -6.69
N PHE A 3 7.68 6.94 -6.45
CA PHE A 3 6.97 7.22 -5.20
C PHE A 3 7.60 6.57 -3.97
N PHE A 4 8.04 5.30 -4.09
CA PHE A 4 8.73 4.56 -3.02
C PHE A 4 10.04 5.25 -2.58
N LEU A 5 10.78 5.80 -3.56
CA LEU A 5 12.01 6.54 -3.31
C LEU A 5 11.76 7.87 -2.59
N GLN A 6 10.63 8.53 -2.87
CA GLN A 6 10.19 9.71 -2.12
C GLN A 6 9.82 9.35 -0.68
N ILE A 7 8.92 8.39 -0.48
CA ILE A 7 8.52 7.91 0.87
C ILE A 7 9.75 7.54 1.70
N LYS A 8 10.67 6.78 1.13
CA LYS A 8 11.91 6.37 1.80
C LYS A 8 12.80 7.57 2.15
N LYS A 9 12.93 8.56 1.26
CA LYS A 9 13.68 9.80 1.54
C LYS A 9 13.01 10.61 2.64
N ASP A 10 11.70 10.72 2.60
CA ASP A 10 10.91 11.56 3.49
C ASP A 10 10.84 11.01 4.92
N ILE A 11 10.77 9.68 5.08
CA ILE A 11 10.93 8.98 6.36
C ILE A 11 12.36 9.16 6.91
N LEU A 12 13.38 8.97 6.07
CA LEU A 12 14.79 9.14 6.47
C LEU A 12 15.15 10.57 6.85
N GLN A 13 14.49 11.57 6.25
CA GLN A 13 14.66 12.98 6.60
C GLN A 13 13.86 13.41 7.83
N GLY A 14 13.02 12.53 8.40
CA GLY A 14 12.14 12.87 9.53
C GLY A 14 11.11 13.97 9.19
N ARG A 15 10.91 14.24 7.90
CA ARG A 15 10.05 15.32 7.39
C ARG A 15 8.61 14.90 7.23
N LEU A 16 8.36 13.59 7.16
CA LEU A 16 7.05 13.06 6.81
C LEU A 16 6.71 11.95 7.79
N THR A 17 5.95 12.33 8.82
CA THR A 17 5.08 11.42 9.55
C THR A 17 3.97 11.00 8.60
N ILE A 18 4.28 10.12 7.66
CA ILE A 18 3.27 9.65 6.72
C ILE A 18 2.34 8.77 7.53
N SER A 19 1.11 9.22 7.72
CA SER A 19 0.08 8.40 8.34
C SER A 19 -0.11 7.14 7.50
N ASN A 20 -0.25 5.99 8.16
CA ASN A 20 -0.50 4.70 7.48
C ASN A 20 -1.65 4.82 6.48
N ASP A 21 -2.63 5.67 6.76
CA ASP A 21 -3.76 6.00 5.88
C ASP A 21 -3.38 6.47 4.45
N LEU A 22 -2.42 7.39 4.33
CA LEU A 22 -1.98 7.89 3.02
C LEU A 22 -1.19 6.82 2.26
N ALA A 23 -0.30 6.13 2.97
CA ALA A 23 0.45 5.02 2.40
C ALA A 23 -0.49 3.89 1.95
N ALA A 24 -1.58 3.67 2.69
CA ALA A 24 -2.56 2.66 2.38
C ALA A 24 -3.39 3.03 1.14
N THR A 25 -3.81 4.28 1.04
CA THR A 25 -4.55 4.81 -0.11
C THR A 25 -3.72 4.69 -1.39
N LEU A 26 -2.43 5.04 -1.31
CA LEU A 26 -1.51 4.91 -2.43
C LEU A 26 -1.24 3.45 -2.79
N GLY A 27 -1.07 2.58 -1.78
CA GLY A 27 -0.89 1.15 -1.99
C GLY A 27 -2.11 0.52 -2.66
N ALA A 28 -3.32 0.88 -2.22
CA ALA A 28 -4.57 0.40 -2.80
C ALA A 28 -4.70 0.81 -4.28
N HIS A 29 -4.41 2.08 -4.60
CA HIS A 29 -4.39 2.54 -5.99
C HIS A 29 -3.33 1.84 -6.85
N ALA A 30 -2.13 1.61 -6.30
CA ALA A 30 -1.07 0.90 -7.02
C ALA A 30 -1.49 -0.54 -7.35
N ILE A 31 -2.03 -1.25 -6.35
CA ILE A 31 -2.58 -2.59 -6.52
C ILE A 31 -3.72 -2.59 -7.52
N GLN A 32 -4.67 -1.67 -7.43
CA GLN A 32 -5.78 -1.57 -8.37
C GLN A 32 -5.28 -1.33 -9.81
N SER A 33 -4.18 -0.59 -9.98
CA SER A 33 -3.56 -0.39 -11.29
C SER A 33 -2.82 -1.63 -11.81
N GLU A 34 -2.19 -2.41 -10.93
CA GLU A 34 -1.44 -3.62 -11.32
C GLU A 34 -2.32 -4.87 -11.49
N LEU A 35 -3.29 -5.06 -10.59
CA LEU A 35 -4.14 -6.25 -10.50
C LEU A 35 -5.54 -6.02 -11.06
N GLY A 36 -5.97 -4.77 -11.23
CA GLY A 36 -7.33 -4.43 -11.65
C GLY A 36 -8.31 -4.49 -10.47
N ASP A 37 -9.57 -4.84 -10.77
CA ASP A 37 -10.62 -4.99 -9.76
C ASP A 37 -10.29 -6.05 -8.70
N TYR A 38 -10.78 -5.82 -7.48
CA TYR A 38 -10.58 -6.75 -6.39
C TYR A 38 -11.29 -8.08 -6.65
N ASP A 39 -10.52 -9.16 -6.80
CA ASP A 39 -11.04 -10.50 -7.01
C ASP A 39 -10.85 -11.36 -5.73
N PRO A 40 -11.89 -11.72 -4.97
CA PRO A 40 -11.76 -12.48 -3.72
C PRO A 40 -11.16 -13.89 -3.90
N LYS A 41 -11.11 -14.40 -5.14
CA LYS A 41 -10.46 -15.67 -5.48
C LYS A 41 -8.96 -15.55 -5.75
N ARG A 42 -8.48 -14.36 -6.13
CA ARG A 42 -7.07 -14.09 -6.47
C ARG A 42 -6.38 -13.26 -5.39
N HIS A 43 -7.09 -12.31 -4.79
CA HIS A 43 -6.64 -11.46 -3.69
C HIS A 43 -6.92 -12.12 -2.35
N ILE A 44 -6.15 -13.17 -2.06
CA ILE A 44 -6.13 -13.84 -0.75
C ILE A 44 -5.31 -13.03 0.26
N SER A 45 -5.66 -13.08 1.54
CA SER A 45 -4.96 -12.36 2.61
C SER A 45 -3.44 -12.49 2.49
N GLY A 46 -2.74 -11.35 2.40
CA GLY A 46 -1.28 -11.31 2.18
C GLY A 46 -0.84 -11.05 0.73
N TYR A 47 -1.75 -10.92 -0.24
CA TYR A 47 -1.38 -10.50 -1.61
C TYR A 47 -0.70 -9.12 -1.62
N VAL A 48 -1.08 -8.24 -0.69
CA VAL A 48 -0.44 -6.93 -0.45
C VAL A 48 1.02 -7.10 0.01
N SER A 49 1.34 -8.18 0.71
CA SER A 49 2.70 -8.48 1.20
C SER A 49 3.67 -8.85 0.08
N GLU A 50 3.15 -9.36 -1.05
CA GLU A 50 3.96 -9.56 -2.26
C GLU A 50 4.44 -8.23 -2.86
N PHE A 51 3.75 -7.12 -2.56
CA PHE A 51 4.11 -5.78 -2.99
C PHE A 51 4.75 -5.00 -1.85
N ARG A 52 6.04 -4.67 -1.98
CA ARG A 52 6.72 -3.77 -1.03
C ARG A 52 6.36 -2.31 -1.31
N PHE A 53 5.40 -1.76 -0.56
CA PHE A 53 5.00 -0.35 -0.66
C PHE A 53 5.89 0.60 0.14
N ILE A 54 6.39 0.14 1.30
CA ILE A 54 7.33 0.91 2.13
C ILE A 54 8.39 -0.01 2.74
N SER A 55 9.52 0.57 3.14
CA SER A 55 10.61 -0.18 3.78
C SER A 55 10.26 -0.66 5.21
N ASN A 56 9.25 -0.05 5.83
CA ASN A 56 8.73 -0.42 7.16
C ASN A 56 7.26 -0.85 7.05
N GLN A 57 6.97 -1.78 6.13
CA GLN A 57 5.61 -2.26 5.89
C GLN A 57 5.13 -3.02 7.12
N THR A 58 4.13 -2.46 7.79
CA THR A 58 3.49 -3.06 8.96
C THR A 58 2.23 -3.79 8.52
N VAL A 59 1.82 -4.79 9.31
CA VAL A 59 0.60 -5.57 9.05
C VAL A 59 -0.63 -4.67 8.99
N GLU A 60 -0.72 -3.64 9.85
CA GLU A 60 -1.79 -2.63 9.81
C GLU A 60 -1.89 -1.91 8.45
N LEU A 61 -0.75 -1.56 7.86
CA LEU A 61 -0.73 -0.91 6.55
C LEU A 61 -1.24 -1.88 5.47
N GLU A 62 -0.83 -3.15 5.54
CA GLU A 62 -1.24 -4.17 4.59
C GLU A 62 -2.75 -4.43 4.66
N GLU A 63 -3.30 -4.48 5.87
CA GLU A 63 -4.73 -4.59 6.10
C GLU A 63 -5.47 -3.37 5.54
N GLN A 64 -5.03 -2.13 5.86
CA GLN A 64 -5.66 -0.91 5.32
C GLN A 64 -5.63 -0.88 3.78
N ILE A 65 -4.52 -1.27 3.15
CA ILE A 65 -4.43 -1.35 1.69
C ILE A 65 -5.46 -2.33 1.14
N SER A 66 -5.58 -3.50 1.75
CA SER A 66 -6.54 -4.51 1.30
C SER A 66 -8.00 -4.07 1.48
N GLU A 67 -8.30 -3.37 2.58
CA GLU A 67 -9.61 -2.79 2.89
C GLU A 67 -9.98 -1.68 1.90
N LEU A 68 -9.04 -0.76 1.64
CA LEU A 68 -9.20 0.30 0.66
C LEU A 68 -9.40 -0.29 -0.74
N HIS A 69 -8.59 -1.27 -1.14
CA HIS A 69 -8.73 -1.90 -2.45
C HIS A 69 -10.10 -2.58 -2.64
N LYS A 70 -10.64 -3.22 -1.59
CA LYS A 70 -12.02 -3.76 -1.61
C LYS A 70 -13.09 -2.66 -1.71
N THR A 71 -12.84 -1.52 -1.07
CA THR A 71 -13.74 -0.34 -1.09
C THR A 71 -13.73 0.40 -2.43
N MET A 72 -12.64 0.27 -3.19
CA MET A 72 -12.46 0.92 -4.49
C MET A 72 -13.08 0.18 -5.67
N MET A 73 -13.82 -0.90 -5.40
CA MET A 73 -14.65 -1.68 -6.35
C MET A 73 -15.92 -0.93 -6.75
#